data_AF-A0A554IR53-F1
#
_entry.id   AF-A0A554IR53-F1
#
_cell.length_a   1.000
_cell.length_b   1.000
_cell.length_c   1.000
_cell.angle_alpha   90.00
_cell.angle_beta   90.00
_cell.angle_gamma   90.00
#
_symmetry.space_group_name_H-M   'P 1'
#
loop_
_entity.id
_entity.type
_entity.pdbx_description
1 polymer ?
#
loop_
_entity_poly.entity_id
_entity_poly.type
_entity_poly.pdbx_seq_one_letter_code
_entity_poly.pdbx_strand_id
1 'polypeptide(L)'
;MNRFSRKTLLIFGIIMATLAAWFLWRFFTQVPGGEETVPPSFPIAKTETQRPPAQEVPDVAEPRERTDPERPDTDGDGVPDREELNRLRRAQEEPIELERPASPASKILSSPTLPSQQGAAEPPAAPHEPAPALPRPSPPQFPRPETIALRAYAATAGTVIETYASRWKTEVDAFEAFATTSASASAKAALERTADDYRARAAALSQIAAPEKVHTLHQALVSRYRAQADAIEMIASRGAFEHTSKEDWNVYGAAVVAAGRAYVSLAQFLSEENAAFLRASF
;
A
#
# COMPACT_ATOMS: atom_id res chain seq x y z
N MET A 1 -29.90 -10.68 -39.21
CA MET A 1 -29.46 -9.89 -38.04
C MET A 1 -29.46 -10.80 -36.82
N ASN A 2 -28.27 -11.17 -36.34
CA ASN A 2 -28.10 -12.15 -35.26
C ASN A 2 -28.63 -11.60 -33.95
N ARG A 3 -29.65 -12.27 -33.38
CA ARG A 3 -30.09 -12.04 -32.01
C ARG A 3 -29.02 -12.56 -31.06
N PHE A 4 -27.98 -11.77 -30.79
CA PHE A 4 -27.22 -11.98 -29.57
C PHE A 4 -28.22 -11.88 -28.42
N SER A 5 -28.45 -12.99 -27.72
CA SER A 5 -29.39 -13.03 -26.60
C SER A 5 -28.96 -11.99 -25.58
N ARG A 6 -29.89 -11.21 -25.03
CA ARG A 6 -29.63 -10.25 -23.93
C ARG A 6 -28.83 -10.93 -22.79
N LYS A 7 -29.02 -12.24 -22.61
CA LYS A 7 -28.26 -13.09 -21.67
C LYS A 7 -26.79 -13.23 -22.03
N THR A 8 -26.45 -13.35 -23.32
CA THR A 8 -25.06 -13.50 -23.78
C THR A 8 -24.23 -12.24 -23.54
N LEU A 9 -24.82 -11.05 -23.75
CA LEU A 9 -24.12 -9.79 -23.49
C LEU A 9 -23.88 -9.56 -21.99
N LEU A 10 -24.88 -9.89 -21.16
CA LEU A 10 -24.81 -9.79 -19.71
C LEU A 10 -23.77 -10.76 -19.11
N ILE A 11 -23.74 -12.01 -19.60
CA ILE A 11 -22.72 -13.00 -19.24
C ILE A 11 -21.33 -12.50 -19.63
N PHE A 12 -21.17 -11.87 -20.80
CA PHE A 12 -19.87 -11.35 -21.23
C PHE A 12 -19.38 -10.20 -20.33
N GLY A 13 -20.29 -9.31 -19.90
CA GLY A 13 -19.99 -8.25 -18.94
C GLY A 13 -19.55 -8.79 -17.58
N ILE A 14 -20.25 -9.80 -17.05
CA ILE A 14 -19.89 -10.47 -15.79
C ILE A 14 -18.53 -11.17 -15.89
N ILE A 15 -18.25 -11.85 -17.01
CA ILE A 15 -16.96 -12.50 -17.27
C ILE A 15 -15.84 -11.46 -17.33
N MET A 16 -16.03 -10.32 -17.98
CA MET A 16 -15.02 -9.26 -18.03
C MET A 16 -14.78 -8.61 -16.65
N ALA A 17 -15.84 -8.41 -15.86
CA ALA A 17 -15.73 -7.87 -14.50
C ALA A 17 -15.00 -8.85 -13.56
N THR A 18 -15.32 -10.14 -13.65
CA THR A 18 -14.65 -11.20 -12.87
C THR A 18 -13.19 -11.40 -13.30
N LEU A 19 -12.89 -11.30 -14.59
CA LEU A 19 -11.50 -11.32 -15.07
C LEU A 19 -10.72 -10.10 -14.63
N ALA A 20 -11.33 -8.90 -14.63
CA ALA A 20 -10.70 -7.69 -14.12
C ALA A 20 -10.44 -7.78 -12.61
N ALA A 21 -11.41 -8.27 -11.83
CA ALA A 21 -11.27 -8.49 -10.39
C ALA A 21 -10.22 -9.57 -10.07
N TRP A 22 -10.21 -10.68 -10.81
CA TRP A 22 -9.19 -11.73 -10.68
C TRP A 22 -7.80 -11.20 -11.04
N PHE A 23 -7.68 -10.40 -12.10
CA PHE A 23 -6.43 -9.80 -12.51
C PHE A 23 -5.90 -8.80 -11.47
N LEU A 24 -6.78 -7.96 -10.91
CA LEU A 24 -6.43 -7.06 -9.80
C LEU A 24 -5.99 -7.87 -8.58
N TRP A 25 -6.75 -8.86 -8.14
CA TRP A 25 -6.37 -9.72 -7.00
C TRP A 25 -5.02 -10.42 -7.24
N ARG A 26 -4.79 -10.97 -8.43
CA ARG A 26 -3.52 -11.61 -8.81
C ARG A 26 -2.35 -10.62 -8.76
N PHE A 27 -2.54 -9.39 -9.25
CA PHE A 27 -1.48 -8.38 -9.26
C PHE A 27 -1.16 -7.87 -7.85
N PHE A 28 -2.17 -7.70 -6.99
CA PHE A 28 -1.99 -7.29 -5.60
C PHE A 28 -1.46 -8.41 -4.67
N THR A 29 -1.61 -9.68 -5.04
CA THR A 29 -1.11 -10.83 -4.24
C THR A 29 0.26 -11.33 -4.66
N GLN A 30 0.79 -10.88 -5.81
CA GLN A 30 2.09 -11.28 -6.32
C GLN A 30 3.18 -10.21 -6.11
N VAL A 31 3.15 -9.48 -4.99
CA VAL A 31 4.42 -9.03 -4.43
C VAL A 31 5.01 -10.28 -3.77
N PRO A 32 5.94 -11.02 -4.40
CA PRO A 32 6.69 -12.01 -3.64
C PRO A 32 7.27 -11.25 -2.46
N GLY A 33 6.91 -11.64 -1.24
CA GLY A 33 7.71 -11.27 -0.08
C GLY A 33 9.14 -11.58 -0.50
N GLY A 34 9.99 -10.55 -0.55
CA GLY A 34 11.39 -10.75 -0.86
C GLY A 34 11.88 -11.79 0.12
N GLU A 35 12.10 -13.01 -0.37
CA GLU A 35 12.94 -13.97 0.33
C GLU A 35 14.25 -13.23 0.50
N GLU A 36 14.47 -12.79 1.74
CA GLU A 36 15.75 -12.35 2.22
C GLU A 36 16.70 -13.51 1.90
N THR A 37 17.50 -13.36 0.85
CA THR A 37 18.46 -14.38 0.44
C THR A 37 19.43 -14.52 1.60
N VAL A 38 19.23 -15.54 2.44
CA VAL A 38 20.16 -15.95 3.49
C VAL A 38 21.46 -16.34 2.79
N PRO A 39 22.55 -15.57 2.93
CA PRO A 39 23.84 -15.99 2.39
C PRO A 39 24.32 -17.25 3.11
N PRO A 40 25.16 -18.08 2.46
CA PRO A 40 25.63 -19.34 3.04
C PRO A 40 26.29 -19.11 4.40
N SER A 41 25.90 -19.97 5.34
CA SER A 41 26.29 -19.96 6.74
C SER A 41 27.81 -19.95 6.91
N PHE A 42 28.35 -18.83 7.37
CA PHE A 42 29.64 -18.81 8.05
C PHE A 42 29.42 -19.07 9.55
N PRO A 43 30.32 -19.81 10.22
CA PRO A 43 30.21 -20.07 11.64
C PRO A 43 30.46 -18.77 12.42
N ILE A 44 29.40 -18.15 12.93
CA ILE A 44 29.51 -16.96 13.78
C ILE A 44 29.68 -17.41 15.24
N ALA A 45 30.85 -17.11 15.79
CA ALA A 45 31.11 -17.12 17.22
C ALA A 45 30.21 -16.09 17.92
N LYS A 46 29.62 -16.51 19.05
CA LYS A 46 28.80 -15.66 19.93
C LYS A 46 29.54 -14.37 20.26
N THR A 47 29.02 -13.24 19.76
CA THR A 47 29.46 -11.90 20.18
C THR A 47 28.24 -11.13 20.64
N GLU A 48 28.16 -10.98 21.95
CA GLU A 48 27.21 -10.16 22.69
C GLU A 48 27.48 -8.68 22.34
N THR A 49 26.54 -8.04 21.63
CA THR A 49 26.64 -6.63 21.23
C THR A 49 25.62 -5.82 22.03
N GLN A 50 26.14 -4.92 22.87
CA GLN A 50 25.36 -3.93 23.61
C GLN A 50 24.69 -2.93 22.65
N ARG A 51 23.38 -2.75 22.82
CA ARG A 51 22.52 -1.80 22.10
C ARG A 51 22.64 -0.40 22.72
N PRO A 52 22.74 0.70 21.93
CA PRO A 52 22.68 2.06 22.47
C PRO A 52 21.25 2.40 22.96
N PRO A 53 21.11 3.35 23.91
CA PRO A 53 19.83 3.65 24.54
C PRO A 53 18.82 4.24 23.54
N ALA A 54 17.61 3.68 23.60
CA ALA A 54 16.45 4.06 22.81
C ALA A 54 16.03 5.52 23.09
N GLN A 55 15.67 6.21 22.02
CA GLN A 55 15.03 7.52 22.06
C GLN A 55 13.54 7.29 22.36
N GLU A 56 13.07 7.71 23.54
CA GLU A 56 11.65 7.68 23.92
C GLU A 56 10.86 8.61 22.99
N VAL A 57 9.99 8.03 22.17
CA VAL A 57 8.94 8.75 21.44
C VAL A 57 7.65 8.54 22.23
N PRO A 58 6.88 9.60 22.56
CA PRO A 58 5.64 9.45 23.30
C PRO A 58 4.55 8.78 22.43
N ASP A 59 3.96 7.75 23.03
CA ASP A 59 2.94 6.83 22.53
C ASP A 59 1.65 7.56 22.14
N VAL A 60 1.48 7.82 20.84
CA VAL A 60 0.22 8.33 20.26
C VAL A 60 -0.65 7.12 19.92
N ALA A 61 -1.47 6.71 20.89
CA ALA A 61 -2.71 5.94 20.75
C ALA A 61 -2.89 5.20 19.39
N GLU A 62 -2.27 4.02 19.27
CA GLU A 62 -2.52 3.11 18.14
C GLU A 62 -3.78 2.24 18.38
N PRO A 63 -4.52 1.87 17.32
CA PRO A 63 -5.74 1.08 17.43
C PRO A 63 -5.47 -0.35 17.92
N ARG A 64 -6.27 -0.79 18.90
CA ARG A 64 -6.22 -2.05 19.67
C ARG A 64 -6.31 -3.36 18.86
N GLU A 65 -6.18 -3.32 17.54
CA GLU A 65 -6.49 -4.44 16.63
C GLU A 65 -5.26 -5.17 16.08
N ARG A 66 -4.04 -4.84 16.55
CA ARG A 66 -2.79 -5.42 16.01
C ARG A 66 -1.95 -6.29 16.94
N THR A 67 -2.34 -6.51 18.19
CA THR A 67 -1.61 -7.43 19.08
C THR A 67 -2.27 -8.80 19.10
N ASP A 68 -1.67 -9.80 18.45
CA ASP A 68 -2.08 -11.20 18.61
C ASP A 68 -1.27 -11.82 19.77
N PRO A 69 -1.90 -12.14 20.92
CA PRO A 69 -1.17 -12.65 22.10
C PRO A 69 -0.48 -14.00 21.88
N GLU A 70 -0.80 -14.71 20.78
CA GLU A 70 -0.16 -15.97 20.41
C GLU A 70 1.05 -15.78 19.46
N ARG A 71 1.28 -14.56 18.98
CA ARG A 71 2.44 -14.22 18.15
C ARG A 71 3.53 -13.53 19.00
N PRO A 72 4.81 -13.70 18.62
CA PRO A 72 5.92 -13.16 19.41
C PRO A 72 6.14 -11.66 19.23
N ASP A 73 5.69 -11.03 18.13
CA ASP A 73 5.83 -9.61 17.76
C ASP A 73 5.06 -9.41 16.42
N THR A 74 3.82 -8.91 16.46
CA THR A 74 2.91 -8.91 15.29
C THR A 74 3.20 -7.76 14.33
N ASP A 75 3.73 -6.64 14.81
CA ASP A 75 4.01 -5.45 14.02
C ASP A 75 5.51 -5.21 13.72
N GLY A 76 6.40 -5.98 14.35
CA GLY A 76 7.83 -6.03 14.07
C GLY A 76 8.62 -4.89 14.71
N ASP A 77 8.10 -4.29 15.79
CA ASP A 77 8.74 -3.17 16.49
C ASP A 77 9.83 -3.64 17.48
N GLY A 78 9.92 -4.96 17.73
CA GLY A 78 10.87 -5.58 18.64
C GLY A 78 10.41 -5.65 20.09
N VAL A 79 9.15 -5.31 20.38
CA VAL A 79 8.46 -5.50 21.65
C VAL A 79 7.50 -6.69 21.51
N PRO A 80 7.55 -7.70 22.40
CA PRO A 80 6.64 -8.81 22.29
C PRO A 80 5.18 -8.39 22.52
N ASP A 81 4.24 -8.89 21.71
CA ASP A 81 2.79 -8.60 21.82
C ASP A 81 2.26 -8.77 23.26
N ARG A 82 2.79 -9.78 23.99
CA ARG A 82 2.45 -10.05 25.39
C ARG A 82 2.92 -8.95 26.36
N GLU A 83 4.04 -8.30 26.06
CA GLU A 83 4.55 -7.18 26.86
C GLU A 83 3.72 -5.92 26.64
N GLU A 84 3.30 -5.65 25.41
CA GLU A 84 2.43 -4.53 25.07
C GLU A 84 1.06 -4.63 25.75
N LEU A 85 0.44 -5.81 25.71
CA LEU A 85 -0.80 -6.11 26.43
C LEU A 85 -0.67 -5.87 27.94
N ASN A 86 0.47 -6.21 28.52
CA ASN A 86 0.73 -5.98 29.95
C ASN A 86 0.92 -4.48 30.27
N ARG A 87 1.55 -3.71 29.38
CA ARG A 87 1.68 -2.24 29.54
C ARG A 87 0.31 -1.57 29.44
N LEU A 88 -0.51 -1.96 28.46
CA LEU A 88 -1.89 -1.49 28.30
C LEU A 88 -2.76 -1.79 29.52
N ARG A 89 -2.64 -2.99 30.10
CA ARG A 89 -3.40 -3.36 31.30
C ARG A 89 -2.98 -2.54 32.52
N ARG A 90 -1.69 -2.33 32.73
CA ARG A 90 -1.19 -1.45 33.81
C ARG A 90 -1.65 0.00 33.64
N ALA A 91 -1.63 0.52 32.41
CA ALA A 91 -2.10 1.88 32.11
C ALA A 91 -3.60 2.07 32.36
N GLN A 92 -4.40 0.99 32.33
CA GLN A 92 -5.84 1.02 32.66
C GLN A 92 -6.12 0.80 34.15
N GLU A 93 -5.20 0.14 34.88
CA GLU A 93 -5.34 -0.17 36.31
C GLU A 93 -4.81 0.94 37.23
N GLU A 94 -4.01 1.89 36.72
CA GLU A 94 -3.57 3.08 37.45
C GLU A 94 -4.71 4.12 37.51
N PRO A 95 -5.28 4.42 38.70
CA PRO A 95 -6.19 5.54 38.86
C PRO A 95 -5.43 6.82 38.54
N ILE A 96 -5.96 7.68 37.67
CA ILE A 96 -5.39 8.99 37.36
C ILE A 96 -5.46 9.85 38.63
N GLU A 97 -4.45 9.76 39.49
CA GLU A 97 -4.27 10.60 40.67
C GLU A 97 -3.75 11.96 40.19
N LEU A 98 -4.70 12.85 39.93
CA LEU A 98 -4.48 14.15 39.32
C LEU A 98 -4.03 15.18 40.36
N GLU A 99 -2.81 15.09 40.91
CA GLU A 99 -2.25 16.18 41.72
C GLU A 99 -0.74 16.47 41.57
N ARG A 100 -0.51 17.67 41.01
CA ARG A 100 0.44 18.76 41.38
C ARG A 100 1.97 18.57 41.25
N PRO A 101 2.67 19.61 40.71
CA PRO A 101 4.12 19.62 40.58
C PRO A 101 4.79 20.18 41.85
N ALA A 102 5.82 19.48 42.35
CA ALA A 102 6.81 20.07 43.24
C ALA A 102 8.20 19.46 43.06
N SER A 103 9.06 20.24 42.40
CA SER A 103 10.49 20.45 42.65
C SER A 103 11.55 19.34 42.44
N PRO A 104 12.79 19.74 42.07
CA PRO A 104 13.86 18.85 41.64
C PRO A 104 14.80 18.49 42.81
N ALA A 105 15.31 17.27 42.82
CA ALA A 105 16.48 16.92 43.62
C ALA A 105 17.33 15.86 42.91
N SER A 106 18.50 16.31 42.48
CA SER A 106 19.61 15.54 41.93
C SER A 106 20.00 14.37 42.83
N LYS A 107 20.21 13.18 42.23
CA LYS A 107 20.99 12.11 42.83
C LYS A 107 21.99 11.56 41.83
N ILE A 108 23.24 11.94 42.06
CA ILE A 108 24.47 11.47 41.45
C ILE A 108 24.58 9.96 41.72
N LEU A 109 24.65 9.13 40.67
CA LEU A 109 24.91 7.70 40.80
C LEU A 109 26.35 7.40 40.36
N SER A 110 27.12 6.92 41.34
CA SER A 110 28.53 6.57 41.26
C SER A 110 28.81 5.43 40.28
N SER A 111 29.88 5.57 39.50
CA SER A 111 30.45 4.51 38.67
C SER A 111 31.11 3.41 39.52
N PRO A 112 30.94 2.12 39.18
CA PRO A 112 31.67 1.05 39.84
C PRO A 112 33.11 0.95 39.30
N THR A 113 34.06 0.99 40.23
CA THR A 113 35.49 0.75 40.01
C THR A 113 35.72 -0.70 39.57
N LEU A 114 36.30 -0.88 38.37
CA LEU A 114 36.80 -2.16 37.90
C LEU A 114 38.11 -2.52 38.62
N PRO A 115 38.32 -3.78 39.04
CA PRO A 115 39.58 -4.22 39.61
C PRO A 115 40.65 -4.39 38.52
N SER A 116 41.81 -3.77 38.75
CA SER A 116 43.04 -4.02 38.00
C SER A 116 43.44 -5.49 38.12
N GLN A 117 43.33 -6.25 37.02
CA GLN A 117 44.02 -7.53 36.91
C GLN A 117 45.47 -7.30 36.50
N GLN A 118 46.35 -7.82 37.35
CA GLN A 118 47.78 -7.64 37.32
C GLN A 118 48.44 -8.96 36.91
N GLY A 119 49.23 -8.91 35.84
CA GLY A 119 50.39 -9.78 35.63
C GLY A 119 50.13 -11.25 35.26
N ALA A 120 49.94 -11.51 33.96
CA ALA A 120 50.36 -12.77 33.36
C ALA A 120 51.34 -12.44 32.22
N ALA A 121 52.55 -12.98 32.31
CA ALA A 121 53.61 -12.77 31.34
C ALA A 121 53.22 -13.36 29.98
N GLU A 122 53.19 -12.51 28.96
CA GLU A 122 52.87 -12.86 27.58
C GLU A 122 54.07 -13.58 26.93
N PRO A 123 53.88 -14.77 26.33
CA PRO A 123 54.95 -15.46 25.61
C PRO A 123 55.31 -14.72 24.31
N PRO A 124 56.56 -14.87 23.82
CA PRO A 124 57.06 -14.12 22.66
C PRO A 124 56.24 -14.41 21.40
N ALA A 125 55.69 -13.33 20.83
CA ALA A 125 54.84 -13.35 19.65
C ALA A 125 55.57 -13.93 18.42
N ALA A 126 54.94 -14.91 17.78
CA ALA A 126 55.33 -15.37 16.45
C ALA A 126 55.06 -14.26 15.42
N PRO A 127 55.77 -14.23 14.27
CA PRO A 127 55.53 -13.25 13.22
C PRO A 127 54.11 -13.43 12.66
N HIS A 128 53.20 -12.52 13.02
CA HIS A 128 51.86 -12.50 12.46
C HIS A 128 51.93 -12.05 10.99
N GLU A 129 51.61 -12.95 10.06
CA GLU A 129 51.21 -12.55 8.72
C GLU A 129 50.00 -11.60 8.85
N PRO A 130 50.02 -10.44 8.16
CA PRO A 130 48.91 -9.50 8.19
C PRO A 130 47.66 -10.21 7.66
N ALA A 131 46.65 -10.33 8.52
CA ALA A 131 45.38 -10.95 8.16
C ALA A 131 44.83 -10.31 6.87
N PRO A 132 44.32 -11.11 5.92
CA PRO A 132 43.77 -10.59 4.68
C PRO A 132 42.71 -9.54 5.03
N ALA A 133 42.86 -8.34 4.49
CA ALA A 133 41.97 -7.22 4.76
C ALA A 133 40.53 -7.64 4.46
N LEU A 134 39.67 -7.63 5.49
CA LEU A 134 38.26 -7.94 5.31
C LEU A 134 37.68 -7.00 4.25
N PRO A 135 36.86 -7.51 3.31
CA PRO A 135 36.20 -6.66 2.33
C PRO A 135 35.40 -5.59 3.09
N ARG A 136 35.72 -4.31 2.82
CA ARG A 136 34.99 -3.21 3.45
C ARG A 136 33.53 -3.31 3.01
N PRO A 137 32.56 -3.27 3.93
CA PRO A 137 31.15 -3.23 3.55
C PRO A 137 30.93 -2.02 2.65
N SER A 138 30.19 -2.23 1.55
CA SER A 138 29.82 -1.12 0.68
C SER A 138 28.99 -0.12 1.49
N PRO A 139 29.25 1.19 1.35
CA PRO A 139 28.48 2.19 2.07
C PRO A 139 26.99 2.06 1.71
N PRO A 140 26.08 2.29 2.68
CA PRO A 140 24.65 2.23 2.43
C PRO A 140 24.28 3.19 1.29
N GLN A 141 23.59 2.68 0.28
CA GLN A 141 23.11 3.50 -0.82
C GLN A 141 21.81 4.18 -0.38
N PHE A 142 21.87 5.50 -0.18
CA PHE A 142 20.66 6.29 0.05
C PHE A 142 19.81 6.31 -1.23
N PRO A 143 18.47 6.16 -1.11
CA PRO A 143 17.59 6.27 -2.27
C PRO A 143 17.75 7.65 -2.91
N ARG A 144 17.73 7.68 -4.25
CA ARG A 144 17.83 8.93 -4.99
C ARG A 144 16.55 9.77 -4.74
N PRO A 145 16.64 11.12 -4.71
CA PRO A 145 15.47 11.98 -4.53
C PRO A 145 14.32 11.69 -5.49
N GLU A 146 14.64 11.32 -6.74
CA GLU A 146 13.64 10.91 -7.74
C GLU A 146 12.81 9.70 -7.30
N THR A 147 13.44 8.70 -6.66
CA THR A 147 12.76 7.50 -6.16
C THR A 147 11.79 7.85 -5.03
N ILE A 148 12.14 8.83 -4.20
CA ILE A 148 11.27 9.31 -3.11
C ILE A 148 10.02 9.97 -3.71
N ALA A 149 10.19 10.84 -4.72
CA ALA A 149 9.07 11.50 -5.39
C ALA A 149 8.14 10.49 -6.11
N LEU A 150 8.70 9.48 -6.77
CA LEU A 150 7.92 8.42 -7.42
C LEU A 150 7.12 7.59 -6.41
N ARG A 151 7.71 7.23 -5.25
CA ARG A 151 7.00 6.50 -4.19
C ARG A 151 5.87 7.32 -3.58
N ALA A 152 6.10 8.61 -3.32
CA ALA A 152 5.06 9.51 -2.84
C ALA A 152 3.90 9.63 -3.84
N TYR A 153 4.22 9.82 -5.12
CA TYR A 153 3.24 9.80 -6.20
C TYR A 153 2.45 8.49 -6.25
N ALA A 154 3.14 7.34 -6.22
CA ALA A 154 2.52 6.02 -6.27
C ALA A 154 1.55 5.81 -5.10
N ALA A 155 1.94 6.20 -3.89
CA ALA A 155 1.06 6.11 -2.72
C ALA A 155 -0.21 6.96 -2.89
N THR A 156 -0.07 8.25 -3.25
CA THR A 156 -1.23 9.14 -3.43
C THR A 156 -2.15 8.68 -4.56
N ALA A 157 -1.59 8.33 -5.72
CA ALA A 157 -2.37 7.83 -6.85
C ALA A 157 -3.05 6.49 -6.52
N GLY A 158 -2.34 5.60 -5.82
CA GLY A 158 -2.85 4.32 -5.33
C GLY A 158 -4.06 4.50 -4.44
N THR A 159 -4.02 5.40 -3.46
CA THR A 159 -5.17 5.69 -2.59
C THR A 159 -6.39 6.16 -3.38
N VAL A 160 -6.20 7.04 -4.37
CA VAL A 160 -7.30 7.50 -5.22
C VAL A 160 -7.89 6.35 -6.04
N ILE A 161 -7.09 5.40 -6.52
CA ILE A 161 -7.57 4.26 -7.28
C ILE A 161 -8.27 3.23 -6.37
N GLU A 162 -7.68 2.91 -5.22
CA GLU A 162 -8.16 1.89 -4.28
C GLU A 162 -9.48 2.28 -3.60
N THR A 163 -9.61 3.54 -3.19
CA THR A 163 -10.84 4.09 -2.58
C THR A 163 -12.07 3.71 -3.40
N TYR A 164 -11.93 3.66 -4.72
CA TYR A 164 -13.03 3.34 -5.60
C TYR A 164 -13.02 1.92 -6.16
N ALA A 165 -11.91 1.18 -6.08
CA ALA A 165 -11.92 -0.25 -6.38
C ALA A 165 -12.96 -0.97 -5.50
N SER A 166 -13.18 -0.49 -4.26
CA SER A 166 -14.24 -0.98 -3.36
C SER A 166 -15.68 -0.81 -3.90
N ARG A 167 -15.91 0.13 -4.83
CA ARG A 167 -17.24 0.49 -5.36
C ARG A 167 -17.65 -0.23 -6.64
N TRP A 168 -16.83 -1.17 -7.13
CA TRP A 168 -17.13 -1.91 -8.37
C TRP A 168 -18.52 -2.58 -8.36
N LYS A 169 -18.96 -3.02 -7.18
CA LYS A 169 -20.27 -3.63 -7.00
C LYS A 169 -21.40 -2.66 -7.32
N THR A 170 -21.29 -1.39 -6.90
CA THR A 170 -22.29 -0.35 -7.18
C THR A 170 -22.42 -0.08 -8.68
N GLU A 171 -21.31 -0.12 -9.42
CA GLU A 171 -21.33 0.01 -10.88
C GLU A 171 -22.04 -1.17 -11.55
N VAL A 172 -21.71 -2.40 -11.15
CA VAL A 172 -22.38 -3.61 -11.66
C VAL A 172 -23.88 -3.56 -11.36
N ASP A 173 -24.25 -3.25 -10.12
CA ASP A 173 -25.65 -3.15 -9.71
C ASP A 173 -26.41 -2.05 -10.52
N ALA A 174 -25.74 -0.94 -10.85
CA ALA A 174 -26.32 0.12 -11.70
C ALA A 174 -26.57 -0.34 -13.14
N PHE A 175 -25.61 -1.05 -13.75
CA PHE A 175 -25.77 -1.59 -15.10
C PHE A 175 -26.80 -2.73 -15.15
N GLU A 176 -26.85 -3.57 -14.13
CA GLU A 176 -27.87 -4.62 -14.01
C GLU A 176 -29.27 -4.02 -13.87
N ALA A 177 -29.44 -3.01 -13.01
CA ALA A 177 -30.69 -2.27 -12.90
C ALA A 177 -31.09 -1.64 -14.23
N PHE A 178 -30.15 -1.04 -14.97
CA PHE A 178 -30.43 -0.47 -16.29
C PHE A 178 -30.84 -1.51 -17.34
N ALA A 179 -30.25 -2.70 -17.29
CA ALA A 179 -30.56 -3.78 -18.23
C ALA A 179 -31.89 -4.49 -17.94
N THR A 180 -32.32 -4.54 -16.66
CA THR A 180 -33.47 -5.33 -16.21
C THR A 180 -34.73 -4.51 -15.97
N THR A 181 -34.59 -3.33 -15.35
CA THR A 181 -35.70 -2.40 -15.14
C THR A 181 -35.77 -1.44 -16.32
N SER A 182 -36.62 -1.76 -17.30
CA SER A 182 -36.91 -0.92 -18.46
C SER A 182 -37.04 0.56 -18.07
N ALA A 183 -36.10 1.39 -18.53
CA ALA A 183 -36.10 2.85 -18.46
C ALA A 183 -36.48 3.50 -17.12
N SER A 184 -36.20 2.85 -15.98
CA SER A 184 -36.59 3.44 -14.71
C SER A 184 -35.71 4.67 -14.42
N ALA A 185 -36.34 5.74 -13.93
CA ALA A 185 -35.62 6.94 -13.52
C ALA A 185 -34.53 6.63 -12.47
N SER A 186 -34.74 5.60 -11.65
CA SER A 186 -33.75 5.13 -10.67
C SER A 186 -32.52 4.47 -11.32
N ALA A 187 -32.70 3.66 -12.36
CA ALA A 187 -31.58 3.05 -13.07
C ALA A 187 -30.76 4.09 -13.84
N LYS A 188 -31.43 5.06 -14.48
CA LYS A 188 -30.75 6.21 -15.10
C LYS A 188 -29.92 6.99 -14.08
N ALA A 189 -30.53 7.35 -12.94
CA ALA A 189 -29.84 8.06 -11.87
C ALA A 189 -28.67 7.26 -11.28
N ALA A 190 -28.74 5.92 -11.27
CA ALA A 190 -27.62 5.08 -10.85
C ALA A 190 -26.44 5.17 -11.83
N LEU A 191 -26.68 5.11 -13.14
CA LEU A 191 -25.62 5.29 -14.14
C LEU A 191 -25.02 6.71 -14.11
N GLU A 192 -25.84 7.74 -13.95
CA GLU A 192 -25.36 9.12 -13.81
C GLU A 192 -24.42 9.27 -12.61
N ARG A 193 -24.80 8.72 -11.44
CA ARG A 193 -23.90 8.67 -10.26
C ARG A 193 -22.60 7.92 -10.54
N THR A 194 -22.65 6.81 -11.27
CA THR A 194 -21.44 6.09 -11.67
C THR A 194 -20.54 6.95 -12.57
N ALA A 195 -21.11 7.67 -13.55
CA ALA A 195 -20.35 8.60 -14.40
C ALA A 195 -19.68 9.71 -13.57
N ASP A 196 -20.42 10.30 -12.63
CA ASP A 196 -19.89 11.34 -11.73
C ASP A 196 -18.77 10.82 -10.84
N ASP A 197 -18.87 9.58 -10.34
CA ASP A 197 -17.80 8.92 -9.59
C ASP A 197 -16.51 8.78 -10.44
N TYR A 198 -16.62 8.48 -11.74
CA TYR A 198 -15.46 8.42 -12.64
C TYR A 198 -14.88 9.81 -12.95
N ARG A 199 -15.71 10.85 -13.06
CA ARG A 199 -15.23 12.24 -13.20
C ARG A 199 -14.51 12.71 -11.96
N ALA A 200 -15.07 12.44 -10.78
CA ALA A 200 -14.47 12.78 -9.51
C ALA A 200 -13.08 12.13 -9.36
N ARG A 201 -12.93 10.86 -9.78
CA ARG A 201 -11.62 10.19 -9.85
C ARG A 201 -10.65 10.88 -10.79
N ALA A 202 -11.07 11.16 -12.02
CA ALA A 202 -10.21 11.84 -12.97
C ALA A 202 -9.79 13.23 -12.48
N ALA A 203 -10.70 13.95 -11.83
CA ALA A 203 -10.42 15.24 -11.20
C ALA A 203 -9.40 15.09 -10.07
N ALA A 204 -9.63 14.16 -9.12
CA ALA A 204 -8.73 13.90 -8.01
C ALA A 204 -7.32 13.51 -8.50
N LEU A 205 -7.23 12.58 -9.46
CA LEU A 205 -5.95 12.21 -10.07
C LEU A 205 -5.27 13.41 -10.72
N SER A 206 -6.01 14.26 -11.45
CA SER A 206 -5.41 15.43 -12.11
C SER A 206 -4.85 16.50 -11.17
N GLN A 207 -5.20 16.47 -9.88
CA GLN A 207 -4.62 17.34 -8.85
C GLN A 207 -3.30 16.80 -8.28
N ILE A 208 -2.95 15.54 -8.57
CA ILE A 208 -1.70 14.93 -8.09
C ILE A 208 -0.55 15.41 -8.98
N ALA A 209 0.46 16.03 -8.39
CA ALA A 209 1.70 16.38 -9.09
C ALA A 209 2.45 15.10 -9.51
N ALA A 210 2.42 14.80 -10.81
CA ALA A 210 3.11 13.66 -11.39
C ALA A 210 4.57 14.01 -11.73
N PRO A 211 5.57 13.26 -11.21
CA PRO A 211 6.97 13.38 -11.66
C PRO A 211 7.10 13.26 -13.18
N GLU A 212 8.10 13.93 -13.75
CA GLU A 212 8.31 13.99 -15.21
C GLU A 212 8.29 12.60 -15.86
N LYS A 213 8.97 11.62 -15.24
CA LYS A 213 9.05 10.23 -15.69
C LYS A 213 7.69 9.54 -15.86
N VAL A 214 6.69 9.87 -15.04
CA VAL A 214 5.34 9.27 -15.09
C VAL A 214 4.30 10.17 -15.72
N HIS A 215 4.65 11.41 -16.09
CA HIS A 215 3.69 12.43 -16.49
C HIS A 215 2.78 11.97 -17.65
N THR A 216 3.35 11.38 -18.70
CA THR A 216 2.59 10.89 -19.85
C THR A 216 1.63 9.75 -19.47
N LEU A 217 2.08 8.79 -18.65
CA LEU A 217 1.26 7.68 -18.18
C LEU A 217 0.13 8.17 -17.27
N HIS A 218 0.42 9.15 -16.41
CA HIS A 218 -0.55 9.79 -15.56
C HIS A 218 -1.65 10.51 -16.35
N GLN A 219 -1.27 11.37 -17.31
CA GLN A 219 -2.23 12.08 -18.16
C GLN A 219 -3.08 11.09 -18.98
N ALA A 220 -2.47 10.01 -19.47
CA ALA A 220 -3.21 8.95 -20.14
C ALA A 220 -4.28 8.37 -19.20
N LEU A 221 -3.93 7.96 -17.97
CA LEU A 221 -4.88 7.41 -17.01
C LEU A 221 -6.04 8.38 -16.70
N VAL A 222 -5.73 9.65 -16.41
CA VAL A 222 -6.72 10.70 -16.17
C VAL A 222 -7.69 10.82 -17.35
N SER A 223 -7.15 10.90 -18.58
CA SER A 223 -7.97 11.03 -19.79
C SER A 223 -8.89 9.83 -20.01
N ARG A 224 -8.44 8.60 -19.67
CA ARG A 224 -9.25 7.39 -19.84
C ARG A 224 -10.39 7.29 -18.85
N TYR A 225 -10.18 7.72 -17.60
CA TYR A 225 -11.29 7.81 -16.65
C TYR A 225 -12.35 8.82 -17.07
N ARG A 226 -11.96 9.97 -17.65
CA ARG A 226 -12.92 10.92 -18.23
C ARG A 226 -13.71 10.29 -19.39
N ALA A 227 -13.01 9.66 -20.33
CA ALA A 227 -13.67 8.99 -21.45
C ALA A 227 -14.63 7.88 -21.01
N GLN A 228 -14.30 7.16 -19.93
CA GLN A 228 -15.21 6.17 -19.35
C GLN A 228 -16.45 6.81 -18.73
N ALA A 229 -16.31 7.92 -18.00
CA ALA A 229 -17.45 8.68 -17.48
C ALA A 229 -18.38 9.16 -18.60
N ASP A 230 -17.80 9.74 -19.66
CA ASP A 230 -18.56 10.25 -20.81
C ASP A 230 -19.32 9.13 -21.53
N ALA A 231 -18.71 7.94 -21.65
CA ALA A 231 -19.38 6.78 -22.23
C ALA A 231 -20.54 6.27 -21.38
N ILE A 232 -20.42 6.30 -20.04
CA ILE A 232 -21.49 5.91 -19.12
C ILE A 232 -22.65 6.92 -19.20
N GLU A 233 -22.35 8.22 -19.20
CA GLU A 233 -23.37 9.26 -19.35
C GLU A 233 -24.07 9.17 -20.70
N MET A 234 -23.34 8.87 -21.78
CA MET A 234 -23.92 8.63 -23.09
C MET A 234 -24.94 7.49 -23.04
N ILE A 235 -24.62 6.36 -22.38
CA ILE A 235 -25.57 5.25 -22.18
C ILE A 235 -26.77 5.71 -21.34
N ALA A 236 -26.54 6.42 -20.22
CA ALA A 236 -27.59 6.92 -19.36
C ALA A 236 -28.55 7.89 -20.09
N SER A 237 -28.03 8.71 -21.00
CA SER A 237 -28.81 9.66 -21.80
C SER A 237 -29.81 9.00 -22.74
N ARG A 238 -29.60 7.72 -23.12
CA ARG A 238 -30.54 6.95 -23.95
C ARG A 238 -31.81 6.57 -23.18
N GLY A 239 -31.80 6.67 -21.84
CA GLY A 239 -32.96 6.45 -20.98
C GLY A 239 -33.33 4.98 -20.77
N ALA A 240 -33.18 4.12 -21.78
CA ALA A 240 -33.50 2.70 -21.69
C ALA A 240 -32.47 1.83 -22.42
N PHE A 241 -32.24 0.62 -21.93
CA PHE A 241 -31.38 -0.38 -22.58
C PHE A 241 -31.77 -0.65 -24.05
N GLU A 242 -33.07 -0.65 -24.36
CA GLU A 242 -33.59 -0.90 -25.70
C GLU A 242 -33.29 0.24 -26.70
N HIS A 243 -32.96 1.43 -26.18
CA HIS A 243 -32.54 2.60 -26.96
C HIS A 243 -31.02 2.75 -27.02
N THR A 244 -30.27 1.94 -26.28
CA THR A 244 -28.82 1.92 -26.33
C THR A 244 -28.36 1.09 -27.54
N SER A 245 -27.70 1.75 -28.48
CA SER A 245 -27.20 1.09 -29.69
C SER A 245 -26.01 0.19 -29.37
N LYS A 246 -25.70 -0.76 -30.27
CA LYS A 246 -24.46 -1.54 -30.20
C LYS A 246 -23.23 -0.62 -30.16
N GLU A 247 -23.28 0.51 -30.86
CA GLU A 247 -22.18 1.45 -30.91
C GLU A 247 -21.94 2.15 -29.57
N ASP A 248 -23.01 2.52 -28.86
CA ASP A 248 -22.89 3.10 -27.51
C ASP A 248 -22.17 2.11 -26.56
N TRP A 249 -22.50 0.82 -26.63
CA TRP A 249 -21.83 -0.24 -25.86
C TRP A 249 -20.38 -0.47 -26.29
N ASN A 250 -20.07 -0.37 -27.59
CA ASN A 250 -18.71 -0.47 -28.10
C ASN A 250 -17.83 0.67 -27.56
N VAL A 251 -18.35 1.89 -27.54
CA VAL A 251 -17.65 3.07 -27.00
C VAL A 251 -17.35 2.88 -25.52
N TYR A 252 -18.34 2.44 -24.72
CA TYR A 252 -18.11 2.11 -23.31
C TYR A 252 -17.07 1.01 -23.13
N GLY A 253 -17.20 -0.12 -23.84
CA GLY A 253 -16.24 -1.22 -23.76
C GLY A 253 -14.82 -0.79 -24.15
N ALA A 254 -14.68 0.03 -25.19
CA ALA A 254 -13.39 0.58 -25.61
C ALA A 254 -12.78 1.51 -24.53
N ALA A 255 -13.60 2.34 -23.89
CA ALA A 255 -13.16 3.21 -22.81
C ALA A 255 -12.66 2.41 -21.59
N VAL A 256 -13.40 1.38 -21.17
CA VAL A 256 -13.00 0.46 -20.07
C VAL A 256 -11.66 -0.22 -20.39
N VAL A 257 -11.52 -0.79 -21.58
CA VAL A 257 -10.27 -1.45 -21.99
C VAL A 257 -9.11 -0.46 -22.02
N ALA A 258 -9.33 0.76 -22.51
CA ALA A 258 -8.30 1.79 -22.56
C ALA A 258 -7.87 2.24 -21.15
N ALA A 259 -8.81 2.41 -20.22
CA ALA A 259 -8.53 2.72 -18.82
C ALA A 259 -7.73 1.60 -18.15
N GLY A 260 -8.14 0.34 -18.34
CA GLY A 260 -7.41 -0.82 -17.83
C GLY A 260 -5.98 -0.90 -18.37
N ARG A 261 -5.75 -0.66 -19.66
CA ARG A 261 -4.40 -0.60 -20.25
C ARG A 261 -3.56 0.52 -19.65
N ALA A 262 -4.12 1.73 -19.52
CA ALA A 262 -3.40 2.86 -18.93
C ALA A 262 -2.97 2.57 -17.49
N TYR A 263 -3.86 1.93 -16.71
CA TYR A 263 -3.54 1.49 -15.35
C TYR A 263 -2.41 0.46 -15.32
N VAL A 264 -2.48 -0.59 -16.14
CA VAL A 264 -1.43 -1.63 -16.19
C VAL A 264 -0.09 -1.04 -16.60
N SER A 265 -0.06 -0.15 -17.59
CA SER A 265 1.19 0.53 -17.99
C SER A 265 1.77 1.38 -16.87
N LEU A 266 0.94 2.11 -16.11
CA LEU A 266 1.40 2.87 -14.95
C LEU A 266 1.93 1.95 -13.84
N ALA A 267 1.22 0.87 -13.52
CA ALA A 267 1.61 -0.08 -12.49
C ALA A 267 2.93 -0.79 -12.84
N GLN A 268 3.09 -1.21 -14.10
CA GLN A 268 4.32 -1.84 -14.58
C GLN A 268 5.50 -0.87 -14.46
N PHE A 269 5.35 0.37 -14.93
CA PHE A 269 6.39 1.39 -14.81
C PHE A 269 6.81 1.63 -13.35
N LEU A 270 5.83 1.77 -12.45
CA LEU A 270 6.09 1.97 -11.03
C LEU A 270 6.81 0.77 -10.39
N SER A 271 6.49 -0.45 -10.83
CA SER A 271 7.19 -1.66 -10.41
C SER A 271 8.65 -1.68 -10.88
N GLU A 272 8.90 -1.30 -12.14
CA GLU A 272 10.25 -1.23 -12.72
C GLU A 272 11.15 -0.21 -12.00
N GLU A 273 10.57 0.90 -11.51
CA GLU A 273 11.27 1.94 -10.75
C GLU A 273 11.37 1.66 -9.24
N ASN A 274 10.97 0.47 -8.77
CA ASN A 274 10.91 0.12 -7.33
C ASN A 274 10.12 1.16 -6.50
N ALA A 275 9.03 1.64 -7.11
CA ALA A 275 8.06 2.57 -6.57
C ALA A 275 6.66 1.98 -6.65
N ALA A 276 6.54 0.67 -6.36
CA ALA A 276 5.27 -0.03 -6.37
C ALA A 276 4.21 0.73 -5.54
N PHE A 277 2.94 0.53 -5.89
CA PHE A 277 1.82 1.02 -5.07
C PHE A 277 1.98 0.46 -3.66
N LEU A 278 2.54 1.26 -2.76
CA LEU A 278 2.59 0.92 -1.36
C LEU A 278 1.12 0.88 -0.93
N ARG A 279 0.66 -0.31 -0.57
CA ARG A 279 -0.52 -0.40 0.30
C ARG A 279 -0.16 0.47 1.49
N ALA A 280 -0.94 1.52 1.74
CA ALA A 280 -0.95 2.11 3.06
C ALA A 280 -1.32 0.96 3.99
N SER A 281 -0.36 0.50 4.78
CA SER A 281 -0.57 -0.52 5.81
C SER A 281 -1.45 0.10 6.89
N PHE A 282 -2.74 0.29 6.60
CA PHE A 282 -3.74 0.72 7.57
C PHE A 282 -3.84 -0.29 8.72
#